data_AF-Q30YP8-F1
#
_entry.id   AF-Q30YP8-F1
#
_cell.length_a   1.000
_cell.length_b   1.000
_cell.length_c   1.000
_cell.angle_alpha   90.00
_cell.angle_beta   90.00
_cell.angle_gamma   90.00
#
_symmetry.space_group_name_H-M   'P 1'
#
loop_
_entity.id
_entity.type
_entity.pdbx_description
1 polymer ?
#
loop_
_entity_poly.entity_id
_entity_poly.type
_entity_poly.pdbx_seq_one_letter_code
_entity_poly.pdbx_strand_id
1 'polypeptide(L)'
;MAAKTANDRKLKKRIAQIKSRKAQQMAQKGDFSDLLYTFCRPLLAVQDELNGPENAIGMGVFAWNAAFLEKDRWQRNLANSLGQYGLSSEVQDSLTGIVEEMIRQKHLMYPGDRRVIVDYDVRVEKGTVHVTADYREASKTIMPKFQDISEAPSATCTGRNGQTQDSGQDVAQTGQDGC
;
A
#
# COMPACT_ATOMS: atom_id res chain seq x y z
N MET A 1 35.27 -1.53 -8.26
CA MET A 1 33.98 -1.75 -7.55
C MET A 1 32.71 -1.51 -8.41
N ALA A 2 32.78 -0.93 -9.62
CA ALA A 2 31.60 -0.61 -10.44
C ALA A 2 30.92 -1.79 -11.16
N ALA A 3 31.62 -2.92 -11.38
CA ALA A 3 31.05 -4.07 -12.09
C ALA A 3 30.02 -4.87 -11.26
N LYS A 4 30.15 -4.85 -9.93
CA LYS A 4 29.28 -5.58 -9.00
C LYS A 4 27.86 -4.98 -8.98
N THR A 5 27.77 -3.64 -9.00
CA THR A 5 26.49 -2.90 -8.96
C THR A 5 25.69 -3.03 -10.26
N ALA A 6 26.34 -3.15 -11.42
CA ALA A 6 25.66 -3.39 -12.69
C ALA A 6 25.01 -4.78 -12.77
N ASN A 7 25.65 -5.79 -12.17
CA ASN A 7 25.14 -7.15 -12.13
C ASN A 7 23.94 -7.28 -11.17
N ASP A 8 24.00 -6.60 -10.01
CA ASP A 8 22.88 -6.54 -9.06
C ASP A 8 21.63 -5.86 -9.66
N ARG A 9 21.81 -4.79 -10.47
CA ARG A 9 20.70 -4.14 -11.18
C ARG A 9 20.05 -5.08 -12.20
N LYS A 10 20.85 -5.85 -12.96
CA LYS A 10 20.34 -6.84 -13.91
C LYS A 10 19.61 -7.98 -13.19
N LEU A 11 20.11 -8.44 -12.06
CA LEU A 11 19.48 -9.48 -11.25
C LEU A 11 18.14 -9.02 -10.69
N LYS A 12 18.07 -7.81 -10.09
CA LYS A 12 16.82 -7.21 -9.61
C LYS A 12 15.78 -7.08 -10.73
N LYS A 13 16.18 -6.62 -11.92
CA LYS A 13 15.29 -6.51 -13.09
C LYS A 13 14.74 -7.87 -13.53
N ARG A 14 15.57 -8.91 -13.54
CA ARG A 14 15.14 -10.28 -13.87
C ARG A 14 14.19 -10.86 -12.83
N ILE A 15 14.45 -10.64 -11.54
CA ILE A 15 13.56 -11.08 -10.45
C ILE A 15 12.19 -10.38 -10.58
N ALA A 16 12.18 -9.07 -10.84
CA ALA A 16 10.95 -8.32 -11.07
C ALA A 16 10.18 -8.84 -12.31
N GLN A 17 10.87 -9.15 -13.41
CA GLN A 17 10.25 -9.76 -14.61
C GLN A 17 9.69 -11.17 -14.36
N ILE A 18 10.36 -12.00 -13.57
CA ILE A 18 9.86 -13.34 -13.21
C ILE A 18 8.61 -13.21 -12.34
N LYS A 19 8.63 -12.30 -11.36
CA LYS A 19 7.47 -12.01 -10.53
C LYS A 19 6.29 -11.48 -11.35
N SER A 20 6.52 -10.54 -12.27
CA SER A 20 5.46 -10.01 -13.12
C SER A 20 4.87 -11.07 -14.06
N ARG A 21 5.69 -11.94 -14.66
CA ARG A 21 5.22 -13.07 -15.48
C ARG A 21 4.41 -14.08 -14.68
N LYS A 22 4.83 -14.39 -13.45
CA LYS A 22 4.11 -15.32 -12.57
C LYS A 22 2.79 -14.72 -12.09
N ALA A 23 2.76 -13.43 -11.77
CA ALA A 23 1.53 -12.70 -11.44
C ALA A 23 0.56 -12.66 -12.64
N GLN A 24 1.06 -12.38 -13.85
CA GLN A 24 0.27 -12.44 -15.09
C GLN A 24 -0.25 -13.85 -15.39
N GLN A 25 0.57 -14.90 -15.21
CA GLN A 25 0.12 -16.28 -15.37
C GLN A 25 -0.91 -16.68 -14.31
N MET A 26 -0.78 -16.24 -13.06
CA MET A 26 -1.77 -16.50 -12.02
C MET A 26 -3.07 -15.73 -12.27
N ALA A 27 -3.00 -14.49 -12.77
CA ALA A 27 -4.15 -13.71 -13.20
C ALA A 27 -4.88 -14.28 -14.43
N GLN A 28 -4.18 -15.02 -15.30
CA GLN A 28 -4.80 -15.73 -16.43
C GLN A 28 -5.35 -17.11 -16.06
N LYS A 29 -4.97 -17.68 -14.90
CA LYS A 29 -5.29 -19.06 -14.52
C LYS A 29 -6.21 -19.20 -13.30
N GLY A 30 -6.45 -18.12 -12.56
CA GLY A 30 -7.41 -18.05 -11.45
C GLY A 30 -8.39 -16.88 -11.65
N ASP A 31 -9.62 -17.07 -11.19
CA ASP A 31 -10.65 -16.03 -11.19
C ASP A 31 -10.16 -14.84 -10.36
N PHE A 32 -10.32 -13.62 -10.86
CA PHE A 32 -9.96 -12.41 -10.11
C PHE A 32 -10.74 -12.33 -8.78
N SER A 33 -11.93 -12.92 -8.75
CA SER A 33 -12.74 -13.11 -7.56
C SER A 33 -12.02 -13.89 -6.45
N ASP A 34 -11.33 -14.99 -6.79
CA ASP A 34 -10.55 -15.79 -5.83
C ASP A 34 -9.32 -15.03 -5.32
N LEU A 35 -8.70 -14.25 -6.21
CA LEU A 35 -7.59 -13.38 -5.85
C LEU A 35 -8.06 -12.32 -4.85
N LEU A 36 -9.18 -11.66 -5.12
CA LEU A 36 -9.76 -10.66 -4.23
C LEU A 36 -10.13 -11.27 -2.89
N TYR A 37 -10.79 -12.42 -2.87
CA TYR A 37 -11.10 -13.14 -1.64
C TYR A 37 -9.82 -13.42 -0.82
N THR A 38 -8.78 -13.93 -1.48
CA THR A 38 -7.49 -14.21 -0.83
C THR A 38 -6.84 -12.95 -0.28
N PHE A 39 -6.90 -11.85 -1.04
CA PHE A 39 -6.39 -10.55 -0.64
C PHE A 39 -7.12 -9.99 0.58
N CYS A 40 -8.44 -10.18 0.68
CA CYS A 40 -9.27 -9.69 1.78
C CYS A 40 -9.22 -10.54 3.05
N ARG A 41 -8.52 -11.69 3.05
CA ARG A 41 -8.44 -12.59 4.23
C ARG A 41 -8.07 -11.91 5.56
N PRO A 42 -7.12 -10.95 5.62
CA PRO A 42 -6.81 -10.26 6.87
C PRO A 42 -8.01 -9.51 7.46
N LEU A 43 -8.84 -8.90 6.61
CA LEU A 43 -10.04 -8.16 7.03
C LEU A 43 -11.21 -9.11 7.33
N LEU A 44 -11.34 -10.20 6.58
CA LEU A 44 -12.34 -11.25 6.88
C LEU A 44 -12.10 -11.91 8.24
N ALA A 45 -10.85 -11.97 8.70
CA ALA A 45 -10.52 -12.48 10.04
C ALA A 45 -11.03 -11.58 11.18
N VAL A 46 -11.32 -10.31 10.89
CA VAL A 46 -11.87 -9.32 11.83
C VAL A 46 -13.23 -8.80 11.37
N GLN A 47 -13.96 -9.59 10.57
CA GLN A 47 -15.23 -9.17 9.97
C GLN A 47 -16.28 -8.75 11.00
N ASP A 48 -16.25 -9.30 12.21
CA ASP A 48 -17.21 -8.97 13.26
C ASP A 48 -17.06 -7.52 13.74
N GLU A 49 -15.82 -7.01 13.81
CA GLU A 49 -15.52 -5.60 14.10
C GLU A 49 -15.97 -4.66 12.97
N LEU A 50 -16.13 -5.21 11.76
CA LEU A 50 -16.57 -4.49 10.58
C LEU A 50 -18.07 -4.66 10.32
N ASN A 51 -18.86 -5.25 11.23
CA ASN A 51 -20.27 -5.56 11.03
C ASN A 51 -20.54 -6.51 9.84
N GLY A 52 -19.62 -7.44 9.58
CA GLY A 52 -19.82 -8.57 8.67
C GLY A 52 -18.89 -8.60 7.45
N PRO A 53 -19.00 -9.67 6.64
CA PRO A 53 -18.11 -9.93 5.52
C PRO A 53 -18.20 -8.89 4.41
N GLU A 54 -19.38 -8.29 4.19
CA GLU A 54 -19.57 -7.28 3.15
C GLU A 54 -18.68 -6.06 3.35
N ASN A 55 -18.61 -5.55 4.59
CA ASN A 55 -17.75 -4.42 4.94
C ASN A 55 -16.27 -4.81 4.96
N ALA A 56 -15.94 -6.04 5.36
CA ALA A 56 -14.58 -6.57 5.27
C ALA A 56 -14.09 -6.64 3.81
N ILE A 57 -14.93 -7.13 2.89
CA ILE A 57 -14.63 -7.13 1.46
C ILE A 57 -14.58 -5.71 0.92
N GLY A 58 -15.53 -4.84 1.27
CA GLY A 58 -15.54 -3.44 0.83
C GLY A 58 -14.27 -2.68 1.25
N MET A 59 -13.79 -2.92 2.47
CA MET A 59 -12.54 -2.36 2.96
C MET A 59 -11.31 -2.95 2.22
N GLY A 60 -11.35 -4.23 1.87
CA GLY A 60 -10.33 -4.85 1.04
C GLY A 60 -10.32 -4.32 -0.40
N VAL A 61 -11.50 -4.10 -0.99
CA VAL A 61 -11.67 -3.43 -2.29
C VAL A 61 -11.10 -2.01 -2.23
N PHE A 62 -11.40 -1.27 -1.14
CA PHE A 62 -10.79 0.02 -0.88
C PHE A 62 -9.26 -0.09 -0.85
N ALA A 63 -8.67 -1.01 -0.10
CA ALA A 63 -7.23 -1.20 -0.02
C ALA A 63 -6.61 -1.53 -1.39
N TRP A 64 -7.27 -2.37 -2.19
CA TRP A 64 -6.83 -2.74 -3.53
C TRP A 64 -6.74 -1.51 -4.45
N ASN A 65 -7.78 -0.69 -4.46
CA ASN A 65 -7.85 0.52 -5.27
C ASN A 65 -6.97 1.66 -4.71
N ALA A 66 -6.84 1.75 -3.38
CA ALA A 66 -6.02 2.74 -2.68
C ALA A 66 -4.53 2.63 -3.02
N ALA A 67 -4.06 1.45 -3.40
CA ALA A 67 -2.69 1.26 -3.87
C ALA A 67 -2.33 2.05 -5.15
N PHE A 68 -3.30 2.64 -5.84
CA PHE A 68 -3.07 3.55 -6.96
C PHE A 68 -3.09 5.04 -6.57
N LEU A 69 -3.34 5.36 -5.29
CA LEU A 69 -3.47 6.70 -4.75
C LEU A 69 -2.23 7.09 -3.92
N GLU A 70 -2.00 8.39 -3.81
CA GLU A 70 -1.04 8.95 -2.86
C GLU A 70 -1.38 8.60 -1.42
N LYS A 71 -0.34 8.41 -0.60
CA LYS A 71 -0.46 8.00 0.81
C LYS A 71 -1.44 8.87 1.59
N ASP A 72 -1.21 10.18 1.58
CA ASP A 72 -2.04 11.15 2.29
C ASP A 72 -3.49 11.16 1.80
N ARG A 73 -3.74 10.76 0.55
CA ARG A 73 -5.08 10.72 -0.01
C ARG A 73 -5.84 9.49 0.48
N TRP A 74 -5.26 8.30 0.37
CA TRP A 74 -5.97 7.11 0.84
C TRP A 74 -6.09 7.10 2.37
N GLN A 75 -5.11 7.62 3.12
CA GLN A 75 -5.21 7.70 4.58
C GLN A 75 -6.39 8.57 5.04
N ARG A 76 -6.57 9.75 4.43
CA ARG A 76 -7.74 10.60 4.73
C ARG A 76 -9.06 9.92 4.38
N ASN A 77 -9.12 9.24 3.23
CA ASN A 77 -10.33 8.51 2.84
C ASN A 77 -10.62 7.36 3.81
N LEU A 78 -9.60 6.63 4.25
CA LEU A 78 -9.73 5.55 5.22
C LEU A 78 -10.25 6.08 6.57
N ALA A 79 -9.66 7.15 7.09
CA ALA A 79 -10.09 7.76 8.34
C ALA A 79 -11.57 8.20 8.28
N ASN A 80 -11.99 8.80 7.16
CA ASN A 80 -13.39 9.18 6.95
C ASN A 80 -14.33 7.96 6.90
N SER A 81 -13.91 6.86 6.27
CA SER A 81 -14.69 5.62 6.22
C SER A 81 -14.79 4.96 7.59
N LEU A 82 -13.67 4.83 8.33
CA LEU A 82 -13.63 4.21 9.66
C LEU A 82 -14.45 5.00 10.70
N GLY A 83 -14.47 6.33 10.59
CA GLY A 83 -15.27 7.20 11.46
C GLY A 83 -16.77 6.92 11.44
N GLN A 84 -17.29 6.21 10.41
CA GLN A 84 -18.71 5.86 10.30
C GLN A 84 -19.11 4.63 11.12
N TYR A 85 -18.14 3.81 11.56
CA TYR A 85 -18.40 2.53 12.21
C TYR A 85 -18.51 2.62 13.75
N GLY A 86 -18.35 3.81 14.34
CA GLY A 86 -18.46 3.97 15.80
C GLY A 86 -17.39 3.20 16.59
N LEU A 87 -16.26 2.87 15.96
CA LEU A 87 -15.20 2.03 16.52
C LEU A 87 -14.35 2.80 17.55
N SER A 88 -13.79 2.07 18.51
CA SER A 88 -12.78 2.62 19.42
C SER A 88 -11.52 3.06 18.65
N SER A 89 -10.75 3.99 19.20
CA SER A 89 -9.50 4.45 18.57
C SER A 89 -8.51 3.31 18.34
N GLU A 90 -8.41 2.37 19.28
CA GLU A 90 -7.53 1.21 19.19
C GLU A 90 -7.91 0.28 18.02
N VAL A 91 -9.20 0.06 17.79
CA VAL A 91 -9.70 -0.73 16.67
C VAL A 91 -9.46 0.01 15.35
N GLN A 92 -9.67 1.32 15.31
CA GLN A 92 -9.37 2.14 14.12
C GLN A 92 -7.89 2.11 13.75
N ASP A 93 -7.00 2.20 14.73
CA ASP A 93 -5.55 2.12 14.52
C ASP A 93 -5.14 0.73 14.01
N SER A 94 -5.71 -0.33 14.59
CA SER A 94 -5.48 -1.70 14.17
C SER A 94 -5.94 -1.94 12.72
N LEU A 95 -7.14 -1.49 12.36
CA LEU A 95 -7.66 -1.58 10.99
C LEU A 95 -6.82 -0.76 10.02
N THR A 96 -6.35 0.41 10.43
CA THR A 96 -5.44 1.24 9.62
C THR A 96 -4.15 0.49 9.32
N GLY A 97 -3.56 -0.17 10.31
CA GLY A 97 -2.37 -1.00 10.14
C GLY A 97 -2.61 -2.17 9.18
N ILE A 98 -3.76 -2.85 9.28
CA ILE A 98 -4.13 -3.93 8.35
C ILE A 98 -4.23 -3.40 6.91
N VAL A 99 -4.92 -2.29 6.69
CA VAL A 99 -5.09 -1.70 5.36
C VAL A 99 -3.76 -1.22 4.77
N GLU A 100 -2.90 -0.58 5.57
CA GLU A 100 -1.56 -0.16 5.12
C GLU A 100 -0.72 -1.36 4.67
N GLU A 101 -0.74 -2.44 5.45
CA GLU A 101 -0.03 -3.67 5.11
C GLU A 101 -0.61 -4.33 3.85
N MET A 102 -1.93 -4.35 3.70
CA MET A 102 -2.58 -4.87 2.49
C MET A 102 -2.19 -4.09 1.23
N ILE A 103 -2.16 -2.76 1.30
CA ILE A 103 -1.70 -1.89 0.20
C ILE A 103 -0.25 -2.23 -0.16
N ARG A 104 0.63 -2.35 0.86
CA ARG A 104 2.04 -2.70 0.68
C ARG A 104 2.20 -4.08 0.03
N GLN A 105 1.42 -5.07 0.46
CA GLN A 105 1.42 -6.42 -0.11
C GLN A 105 0.95 -6.42 -1.56
N LYS A 106 -0.05 -5.61 -1.92
CA LYS A 106 -0.47 -5.45 -3.32
C LYS A 106 0.69 -4.99 -4.20
N HIS A 107 1.44 -3.97 -3.79
CA HIS A 107 2.60 -3.49 -4.54
C HIS A 107 3.71 -4.54 -4.69
N LEU A 108 3.92 -5.37 -3.67
CA LEU A 108 4.97 -6.39 -3.67
C LEU A 108 4.62 -7.64 -4.48
N MET A 109 3.38 -8.11 -4.37
CA MET A 109 2.92 -9.35 -4.98
C MET A 109 2.42 -9.14 -6.41
N TYR A 110 1.82 -7.97 -6.68
CA TYR A 110 1.16 -7.66 -7.94
C TYR A 110 1.67 -6.34 -8.57
N PRO A 111 2.99 -6.15 -8.76
CA PRO A 111 3.57 -4.86 -9.18
C PRO A 111 3.14 -4.38 -10.57
N GLY A 112 2.62 -5.27 -11.42
CA GLY A 112 2.11 -4.94 -12.75
C GLY A 112 0.59 -5.05 -12.87
N ASP A 113 -0.12 -5.35 -11.78
CA ASP A 113 -1.56 -5.50 -11.81
C ASP A 113 -2.23 -4.13 -11.73
N ARG A 114 -2.78 -3.72 -12.86
CA ARG A 114 -3.47 -2.44 -13.03
C ARG A 114 -4.98 -2.58 -12.90
N ARG A 115 -5.51 -3.73 -12.50
CA ARG A 115 -6.95 -3.90 -12.36
C ARG A 115 -7.46 -3.05 -11.20
N VAL A 116 -8.46 -2.22 -11.46
CA VAL A 116 -9.23 -1.43 -10.51
C VAL A 116 -10.58 -2.11 -10.40
N ILE A 117 -11.01 -2.37 -9.17
CA ILE A 117 -12.32 -2.96 -8.91
C ILE A 117 -13.35 -1.86 -9.09
N VAL A 118 -14.33 -2.10 -9.96
CA VAL A 118 -15.39 -1.13 -10.29
C VAL A 118 -16.74 -1.53 -9.72
N ASP A 119 -16.96 -2.83 -9.52
CA ASP A 119 -18.14 -3.39 -8.89
C ASP A 119 -17.78 -4.72 -8.21
N TYR A 120 -18.54 -5.07 -7.18
CA TYR A 120 -18.38 -6.35 -6.48
C TYR A 120 -19.68 -6.77 -5.79
N ASP A 121 -19.89 -8.07 -5.69
CA ASP A 121 -21.01 -8.68 -4.95
C ASP A 121 -20.46 -9.67 -3.92
N VAL A 122 -21.06 -9.68 -2.73
CA VAL A 122 -20.68 -10.54 -1.60
C VAL A 122 -21.89 -11.38 -1.21
N ARG A 123 -21.73 -12.70 -1.25
CA ARG A 123 -22.76 -13.65 -0.84
C ARG A 123 -22.24 -14.54 0.26
N VAL A 124 -23.08 -14.80 1.25
CA VAL A 124 -22.76 -15.74 2.32
C VAL A 124 -23.66 -16.95 2.18
N GLU A 125 -23.07 -18.09 1.80
CA GLU A 125 -23.80 -19.36 1.62
C GLU A 125 -23.25 -20.40 2.57
N LYS A 126 -24.10 -20.92 3.47
CA LYS A 126 -23.73 -21.97 4.45
C LYS A 126 -22.46 -21.64 5.27
N GLY A 127 -22.29 -20.36 5.62
CA GLY A 127 -21.12 -19.87 6.37
C GLY A 127 -19.85 -19.68 5.52
N THR A 128 -19.93 -19.87 4.20
CA THR A 128 -18.85 -19.57 3.26
C THR A 128 -19.11 -18.22 2.60
N VAL A 129 -18.09 -17.37 2.57
CA VAL A 129 -18.14 -16.07 1.87
C VAL A 129 -17.71 -16.27 0.43
N HIS A 130 -18.59 -15.91 -0.49
CA HIS A 130 -18.36 -15.86 -1.93
C HIS A 130 -18.27 -14.41 -2.37
N VAL A 131 -17.27 -14.12 -3.21
CA VAL A 131 -17.04 -12.79 -3.75
C VAL A 131 -17.07 -12.91 -5.27
N THR A 132 -17.69 -11.95 -5.93
CA THR A 132 -17.52 -11.72 -7.37
C THR A 132 -17.08 -10.28 -7.58
N ALA A 133 -16.19 -10.04 -8.54
CA ALA A 133 -15.64 -8.72 -8.74
C ALA A 133 -15.46 -8.39 -10.22
N ASP A 134 -16.05 -7.28 -10.63
CA ASP A 134 -15.80 -6.67 -11.92
C ASP A 134 -14.65 -5.68 -11.81
N TYR A 135 -13.80 -5.68 -12.83
CA TYR A 135 -12.63 -4.82 -12.86
C TYR A 135 -12.42 -4.18 -14.22
N ARG A 136 -11.67 -3.08 -14.20
CA ARG A 136 -11.18 -2.39 -15.40
C ARG A 136 -9.70 -2.09 -15.24
N GLU A 137 -8.99 -1.90 -16.35
CA GLU A 137 -7.61 -1.42 -16.25
C GLU A 137 -7.56 0.04 -15.79
N ALA A 138 -6.65 0.32 -14.87
CA ALA A 138 -6.43 1.64 -14.32
C ALA A 138 -5.98 2.60 -15.43
N SER A 139 -6.79 3.62 -15.64
CA SER A 139 -6.54 4.72 -16.56
C SER A 139 -6.87 6.03 -15.87
N LYS A 140 -6.37 7.16 -16.39
CA LYS A 140 -6.70 8.50 -15.87
C LYS A 140 -8.21 8.79 -15.91
N THR A 141 -8.94 8.15 -16.82
CA THR A 141 -10.40 8.23 -16.93
C THR A 141 -11.11 7.59 -15.73
N ILE A 142 -10.55 6.48 -15.21
CA ILE A 142 -11.13 5.75 -14.07
C ILE A 142 -10.57 6.30 -12.75
N MET A 143 -9.31 6.75 -12.73
CA MET A 143 -8.64 7.34 -11.57
C MET A 143 -7.86 8.61 -11.98
N PRO A 144 -8.42 9.82 -11.78
CA PRO A 144 -7.80 11.08 -12.22
C PRO A 144 -6.41 11.38 -11.63
N LYS A 145 -6.04 10.72 -10.52
CA LYS A 145 -4.71 10.81 -9.87
C LYS A 145 -4.07 9.43 -9.72
N PHE A 146 -4.05 8.68 -10.81
CA PHE A 146 -3.39 7.37 -10.89
C PHE A 146 -1.86 7.53 -10.78
N GLN A 147 -1.25 6.82 -9.83
CA GLN A 147 0.20 6.58 -9.81
C GLN A 147 0.48 5.22 -10.46
N ASP A 148 1.34 5.20 -11.47
CA ASP A 148 1.71 3.95 -12.14
C ASP A 148 2.61 3.11 -11.21
N ILE A 149 2.09 1.96 -10.77
CA ILE A 149 2.78 1.06 -9.83
C ILE A 149 4.09 0.52 -10.44
N SER A 150 4.22 0.54 -11.77
CA SER A 150 5.44 0.09 -12.46
C SER A 150 6.64 1.05 -12.33
N GLU A 151 6.40 2.31 -11.96
CA GLU A 151 7.43 3.29 -11.67
C GLU A 151 7.74 3.26 -10.17
N ALA A 152 8.61 2.32 -9.76
CA ALA A 152 9.22 2.40 -8.44
C ALA A 152 9.80 3.81 -8.23
N PRO A 153 9.61 4.43 -7.05
CA PRO A 153 10.14 5.76 -6.79
C PRO A 153 11.65 5.72 -6.99
N SER A 154 12.13 6.41 -8.02
CA SER A 154 13.54 6.70 -8.18
C SER A 154 13.88 7.63 -7.03
N ALA A 155 14.46 7.07 -5.97
CA ALA A 155 15.02 7.84 -4.88
C ALA A 155 16.12 8.72 -5.48
N THR A 156 15.77 9.96 -5.83
CA THR A 156 16.73 11.00 -6.14
C THR A 156 17.38 11.41 -4.83
N CYS A 157 18.36 10.63 -4.39
CA CYS A 157 19.34 11.07 -3.41
C CYS A 157 20.21 12.13 -4.08
N THR A 158 19.73 13.38 -4.08
CA THR A 158 20.54 14.53 -4.43
C THR A 158 21.58 14.71 -3.31
N GLY A 159 22.73 14.06 -3.49
CA GLY A 159 23.89 14.29 -2.65
C GLY A 159 24.33 15.74 -2.76
N ARG A 160 24.37 16.45 -1.64
CA ARG A 160 25.01 17.76 -1.51
C ARG A 160 26.29 17.55 -0.70
N ASN A 161 27.40 17.40 -1.41
CA ASN A 161 28.76 17.41 -0.86
C ASN A 161 29.43 18.75 -1.20
N GLY A 162 30.12 19.33 -0.21
CA GLY A 162 30.96 20.54 -0.31
C GLY A 162 30.22 21.81 0.16
N GLN A 163 30.71 22.66 1.07
CA GLN A 163 32.09 22.98 1.44
C GLN A 163 32.17 23.59 2.85
N THR A 164 33.35 23.41 3.43
CA THR A 164 33.97 23.95 4.63
C THR A 164 34.07 25.50 4.67
N GLN A 165 33.91 26.10 5.86
CA GLN A 165 34.66 27.24 6.43
C GLN A 165 34.07 27.49 7.85
N ASP A 166 34.80 27.24 8.94
CA ASP A 166 35.88 28.04 9.55
C ASP A 166 35.38 29.30 10.31
N SER A 167 35.94 29.47 11.51
CA SER A 167 36.04 30.68 12.36
C SER A 167 34.98 31.00 13.44
N GLY A 168 35.48 31.19 14.69
CA GLY A 168 34.94 32.11 15.72
C GLY A 168 34.28 31.44 16.94
N GLN A 169 35.00 31.07 18.01
CA GLN A 169 35.19 31.87 19.24
C GLN A 169 33.90 32.50 19.81
N ASP A 170 33.43 32.03 20.97
CA ASP A 170 33.61 32.78 22.22
C ASP A 170 33.29 31.92 23.47
N VAL A 171 34.15 32.04 24.47
CA VAL A 171 34.12 31.29 25.73
C VAL A 171 33.46 32.18 26.78
N ALA A 172 32.25 31.84 27.21
CA ALA A 172 31.57 32.55 28.29
C ALA A 172 32.13 32.13 29.66
N GLN A 173 32.63 33.14 30.36
CA GLN A 173 33.21 33.17 31.69
C GLN A 173 32.30 32.63 32.80
N THR A 174 32.95 31.93 33.72
CA THR A 174 32.54 31.60 35.09
C THR A 174 32.55 32.80 36.04
N GLY A 175 31.55 32.85 36.94
CA GLY A 175 31.52 33.58 38.23
C GLY A 175 30.10 33.48 38.82
N GLN A 176 29.81 32.72 39.89
CA GLN A 176 30.04 33.00 41.32
C GLN A 176 29.59 34.43 41.70
N ASP A 177 28.66 34.68 42.65
CA ASP A 177 28.46 34.05 43.95
C ASP A 177 27.01 34.13 44.46
N GLY A 178 26.69 33.22 45.37
CA GLY A 178 25.56 33.31 46.28
C GLY A 178 26.00 33.75 47.67
N CYS A 179 25.22 34.65 48.27
CA CYS A 179 24.85 34.84 49.68
C CYS A 179 24.28 36.25 49.84
#